data_AF-A0AAU9CCJ8-F1
#
_entry.id   AF-A0AAU9CCJ8-F1
#
_cell.length_a   1.000
_cell.length_b   1.000
_cell.length_c   1.000
_cell.angle_alpha   90.00
_cell.angle_beta   90.00
_cell.angle_gamma   90.00
#
_symmetry.space_group_name_H-M   'P 1'
#
loop_
_entity.id
_entity.type
_entity.pdbx_description
1 polymer ?
#
loop_
_entity_poly.entity_id
_entity_poly.type
_entity_poly.pdbx_seq_one_letter_code
_entity_poly.pdbx_strand_id
1 'polypeptide(L)'
;MAPRTSEPGIRPGPMSLLVLTLVVCLSVLCCLALATAAASNHRAEMQTSIMVDSYANELEAQELLSHASELCASSGAQGLAALAQQASQLWPDCTASYEEGRFQAYFAQPSGRSLTVQLSVSPEGQLKIESWCAGMEWEEPSGQWWPGPSSATP
;
A
#
# COMPACT_ATOMS: atom_id res chain seq x y z
N MET A 1 -58.68 -36.80 25.01
CA MET A 1 -57.92 -35.55 25.20
C MET A 1 -56.79 -35.87 26.18
N ALA A 2 -55.59 -36.17 25.66
CA ALA A 2 -54.49 -36.69 26.49
C ALA A 2 -53.84 -35.56 27.32
N PRO A 3 -53.47 -35.81 28.59
CA PRO A 3 -52.84 -34.81 29.44
C PRO A 3 -51.41 -34.51 28.95
N ARG A 4 -51.07 -33.22 28.84
CA ARG A 4 -49.71 -32.78 28.58
C ARG A 4 -48.85 -33.09 29.79
N THR A 5 -47.86 -33.96 29.63
CA THR A 5 -46.79 -34.15 30.60
C THR A 5 -46.02 -32.85 30.70
N SER A 6 -46.18 -32.12 31.79
CA SER A 6 -45.32 -31.00 32.17
C SER A 6 -43.93 -31.56 32.44
N GLU A 7 -42.98 -31.29 31.56
CA GLU A 7 -41.57 -31.62 31.80
C GLU A 7 -41.11 -30.93 33.10
N PRO A 8 -40.42 -31.63 34.01
CA PRO A 8 -39.95 -31.03 35.25
C PRO A 8 -38.93 -29.93 34.93
N GLY A 9 -39.27 -28.69 35.24
CA GLY A 9 -38.41 -27.53 35.03
C GLY A 9 -37.10 -27.64 35.81
N ILE A 10 -35.98 -27.62 35.10
CA ILE A 10 -34.64 -27.64 35.69
C ILE A 10 -34.40 -26.31 36.40
N ARG A 11 -34.17 -26.34 37.72
CA ARG A 11 -33.71 -25.16 38.49
C ARG A 11 -32.19 -25.22 38.60
N PRO A 12 -31.42 -24.51 37.75
CA PRO A 12 -29.97 -24.53 37.86
C PRO A 12 -29.55 -23.94 39.21
N GLY A 13 -28.62 -24.60 39.89
CA GLY A 13 -28.01 -24.07 41.11
C GLY A 13 -27.19 -22.80 40.80
N PRO A 14 -26.99 -21.90 41.78
CA PRO A 14 -26.30 -20.62 41.59
C PRO A 14 -24.88 -20.77 41.02
N MET A 15 -24.17 -21.85 41.36
CA MET A 15 -22.84 -22.17 40.81
C MET A 15 -22.88 -22.44 39.30
N SER A 16 -23.95 -23.07 38.79
CA SER A 16 -24.08 -23.38 37.36
C SER A 16 -24.27 -22.11 36.52
N LEU A 17 -24.99 -21.11 37.06
CA LEU A 17 -25.17 -19.83 36.39
C LEU A 17 -23.85 -19.06 36.28
N LEU A 18 -23.07 -19.03 37.38
CA LEU A 18 -21.76 -18.39 37.38
C LEU A 18 -20.81 -19.01 36.36
N VAL A 19 -20.73 -20.35 36.31
CA VAL A 19 -19.89 -21.05 35.32
C VAL A 19 -20.33 -20.73 33.90
N LEU A 20 -21.63 -20.74 33.61
CA LEU A 20 -22.14 -20.41 32.29
C LEU A 20 -21.76 -18.98 31.88
N THR A 21 -21.95 -18.00 32.77
CA THR A 21 -21.57 -16.61 32.52
C THR A 21 -20.06 -16.50 32.24
N LEU A 22 -19.22 -17.15 33.04
CA LEU A 22 -17.77 -17.15 32.83
C LEU A 22 -17.39 -17.76 31.48
N VAL A 23 -17.99 -18.89 31.08
CA VAL A 23 -17.74 -19.53 29.79
C VAL A 23 -18.14 -18.62 28.63
N VAL A 24 -19.32 -17.99 28.71
CA VAL A 24 -19.77 -17.02 27.69
C VAL A 24 -18.83 -15.82 27.62
N CYS A 25 -18.42 -15.25 28.75
CA CYS A 25 -17.46 -14.15 28.79
C CYS A 25 -16.11 -14.55 28.17
N LEU A 26 -15.57 -15.71 28.53
CA LEU A 26 -14.31 -16.22 27.97
C LEU A 26 -14.41 -16.48 26.46
N SER A 27 -15.53 -17.03 25.99
CA SER A 27 -15.77 -17.23 24.57
C SER A 27 -15.80 -15.92 23.81
N VAL A 28 -16.48 -14.90 24.33
CA VAL A 28 -16.55 -13.57 23.71
C VAL A 28 -15.17 -12.92 23.67
N LEU A 29 -14.43 -12.96 24.79
CA LEU A 29 -13.05 -12.45 24.84
C LEU A 29 -12.14 -13.14 23.82
N CYS A 30 -12.28 -14.46 23.65
CA CYS A 30 -11.55 -15.23 22.65
C CYS A 30 -11.88 -14.76 21.21
N CYS A 31 -13.16 -14.62 20.86
CA CYS A 31 -13.56 -14.14 19.54
C CYS A 31 -13.03 -12.72 19.25
N LEU A 32 -13.12 -11.81 20.23
CA LEU A 32 -12.58 -10.46 20.07
C LEU A 32 -11.05 -10.48 19.91
N ALA A 33 -10.34 -11.31 20.67
CA ALA A 33 -8.89 -11.47 20.53
C ALA A 33 -8.50 -11.98 19.15
N LEU A 34 -9.21 -12.98 18.61
CA LEU A 34 -8.96 -13.50 17.26
C LEU A 34 -9.22 -12.46 16.18
N ALA A 35 -10.34 -11.72 16.26
CA ALA A 35 -10.64 -10.65 15.32
C ALA A 35 -9.59 -9.53 15.35
N THR A 36 -9.15 -9.15 16.55
CA THR A 36 -8.09 -8.14 16.74
C THR A 36 -6.75 -8.62 16.17
N ALA A 37 -6.40 -9.89 16.38
CA ALA A 37 -5.19 -10.49 15.85
C ALA A 37 -5.21 -10.55 14.31
N ALA A 38 -6.33 -10.99 13.72
CA ALA A 38 -6.50 -11.03 12.27
C ALA A 38 -6.36 -9.64 11.63
N ALA A 39 -7.00 -8.62 12.23
CA ALA A 39 -6.89 -7.24 11.76
C ALA A 39 -5.45 -6.69 11.89
N SER A 40 -4.73 -7.06 12.96
CA SER A 40 -3.35 -6.64 13.18
C SER A 40 -2.40 -7.29 12.16
N ASN A 41 -2.56 -8.58 11.89
CA ASN A 41 -1.77 -9.28 10.87
C ASN A 41 -2.02 -8.71 9.48
N HIS A 42 -3.28 -8.47 9.12
CA HIS A 42 -3.61 -7.87 7.82
C HIS A 42 -2.94 -6.50 7.65
N ARG A 43 -2.93 -5.66 8.70
CA ARG A 43 -2.20 -4.39 8.67
C ARG A 43 -0.69 -4.57 8.53
N ALA A 44 -0.12 -5.55 9.21
CA ALA A 44 1.31 -5.85 9.12
C ALA A 44 1.70 -6.32 7.70
N GLU A 45 0.87 -7.14 7.06
CA GLU A 45 1.05 -7.58 5.66
C GLU A 45 1.04 -6.38 4.70
N MET A 46 0.05 -5.49 4.84
CA MET A 46 -0.03 -4.28 4.01
C MET A 46 1.17 -3.34 4.24
N GLN A 47 1.59 -3.14 5.49
CA GLN A 47 2.79 -2.36 5.81
C GLN A 47 4.06 -2.98 5.22
N THR A 48 4.16 -4.31 5.23
CA THR A 48 5.29 -5.03 4.65
C THR A 48 5.33 -4.81 3.14
N SER A 49 4.21 -4.97 2.44
CA SER A 49 4.13 -4.72 1.00
C SER A 49 4.50 -3.27 0.65
N ILE A 50 3.97 -2.29 1.36
CA ILE A 50 4.31 -0.87 1.16
C ILE A 50 5.81 -0.60 1.37
N MET A 51 6.42 -1.22 2.39
CA MET A 51 7.84 -1.05 2.66
C MET A 51 8.69 -1.69 1.57
N VAL A 52 8.39 -2.93 1.16
CA VAL A 52 9.12 -3.63 0.10
C VAL A 52 9.10 -2.81 -1.19
N ASP A 53 7.93 -2.33 -1.60
CA ASP A 53 7.77 -1.53 -2.81
C ASP A 53 8.47 -0.16 -2.71
N SER A 54 8.49 0.44 -1.51
CA SER A 54 9.27 1.67 -1.28
C SER A 54 10.76 1.44 -1.49
N TYR A 55 11.29 0.30 -1.03
CA TYR A 55 12.69 -0.04 -1.24
C TYR A 55 13.00 -0.42 -2.69
N ALA A 56 12.06 -1.06 -3.40
CA ALA A 56 12.19 -1.34 -4.82
C ALA A 56 12.35 -0.04 -5.63
N ASN A 57 11.47 0.94 -5.38
CA ASN A 57 11.57 2.27 -6.01
C ASN A 57 12.91 2.96 -5.73
N GLU A 58 13.37 2.95 -4.48
CA GLU A 58 14.65 3.57 -4.11
C GLU A 58 15.85 2.88 -4.79
N LEU A 59 15.81 1.56 -4.92
CA LEU A 59 16.85 0.80 -5.60
C LEU A 59 16.91 1.17 -7.09
N GLU A 60 15.79 1.08 -7.79
CA GLU A 60 15.71 1.40 -9.22
C GLU A 60 16.09 2.85 -9.50
N ALA A 61 15.67 3.79 -8.65
CA ALA A 61 16.02 5.19 -8.77
C ALA A 61 17.52 5.44 -8.55
N GLN A 62 18.17 4.72 -7.63
CA GLN A 62 19.62 4.82 -7.41
C GLN A 62 20.42 4.23 -8.57
N GLU A 63 19.97 3.11 -9.14
CA GLU A 63 20.55 2.54 -10.35
C GLU A 63 20.37 3.46 -11.56
N LEU A 64 19.21 4.11 -11.69
CA LEU A 64 18.99 5.12 -12.71
C LEU A 64 19.92 6.30 -12.52
N LEU A 65 20.08 6.77 -11.28
CA LEU A 65 20.96 7.89 -10.96
C LEU A 65 22.43 7.58 -11.31
N SER A 66 22.89 6.35 -11.08
CA SER A 66 24.25 5.96 -11.47
C SER A 66 24.43 5.99 -12.98
N HIS A 67 23.49 5.43 -13.75
CA HIS A 67 23.51 5.48 -15.21
C HIS A 67 23.44 6.92 -15.74
N ALA A 68 22.57 7.74 -15.15
CA ALA A 68 22.46 9.16 -15.46
C ALA A 68 23.78 9.90 -15.22
N SER A 69 24.49 9.56 -14.13
CA SER A 69 25.78 10.18 -13.81
C SER A 69 26.87 9.83 -14.83
N GLU A 70 26.94 8.58 -15.28
CA GLU A 70 27.91 8.11 -16.29
C GLU A 70 27.62 8.73 -17.67
N LEU A 71 26.35 8.78 -18.06
CA LEU A 71 25.92 9.40 -19.31
C LEU A 71 26.11 10.92 -19.29
N CYS A 72 25.86 11.57 -18.16
CA CYS A 72 26.12 13.01 -18.00
C CYS A 72 27.63 13.31 -18.06
N ALA A 73 28.47 12.46 -17.46
CA ALA A 73 29.92 12.64 -17.51
C ALA A 73 30.50 12.49 -18.93
N SER A 74 29.90 11.63 -19.76
CA SER A 74 30.35 11.40 -21.14
C SER A 74 29.74 12.37 -22.17
N SER A 75 28.46 12.71 -22.02
CA SER A 75 27.64 13.35 -23.06
C SER A 75 26.79 14.52 -22.56
N GLY A 76 26.91 14.88 -21.27
CA GLY A 76 26.16 15.96 -20.63
C GLY A 76 24.65 15.79 -20.79
N ALA A 77 23.96 16.89 -21.12
CA ALA A 77 22.51 16.94 -21.35
C ALA A 77 22.02 15.95 -22.42
N GLN A 78 22.82 15.66 -23.45
CA GLN A 78 22.44 14.71 -24.50
C GLN A 78 22.37 13.27 -23.96
N GLY A 79 23.21 12.94 -22.98
CA GLY A 79 23.19 11.66 -22.30
C GLY A 79 21.89 11.43 -21.53
N LEU A 80 21.39 12.44 -20.83
CA LEU A 80 20.10 12.36 -20.13
C LEU A 80 18.91 12.25 -21.09
N ALA A 81 18.95 12.96 -22.22
CA ALA A 81 17.91 12.84 -23.24
C ALA A 81 17.87 11.42 -23.84
N ALA A 82 19.02 10.81 -24.08
CA ALA A 82 19.11 9.42 -24.55
C ALA A 82 18.63 8.43 -23.48
N LEU A 83 18.98 8.65 -22.20
CA LEU A 83 18.52 7.84 -21.09
C LEU A 83 16.99 7.83 -21.00
N ALA A 84 16.32 8.98 -21.19
CA ALA A 84 14.87 9.06 -21.14
C ALA A 84 14.20 8.18 -22.21
N GLN A 85 14.81 8.03 -23.38
CA GLN A 85 14.31 7.15 -24.45
C GLN A 85 14.53 5.66 -24.16
N GLN A 86 15.53 5.32 -23.34
CA GLN A 86 15.91 3.95 -23.01
C GLN A 86 15.34 3.49 -21.66
N ALA A 87 14.83 4.40 -20.84
CA ALA A 87 14.43 4.12 -19.47
C ALA A 87 13.41 2.97 -19.38
N SER A 88 12.40 2.94 -20.26
CA SER A 88 11.40 1.87 -20.28
C SER A 88 11.94 0.49 -20.68
N GLN A 89 13.13 0.43 -21.30
CA GLN A 89 13.80 -0.83 -21.62
C GLN A 89 14.64 -1.35 -20.45
N LEU A 90 15.22 -0.44 -19.66
CA LEU A 90 16.08 -0.76 -18.52
C LEU A 90 15.26 -0.97 -17.24
N TRP A 91 14.23 -0.17 -17.04
CA TRP A 91 13.32 -0.19 -15.90
C TRP A 91 11.86 -0.20 -16.42
N PRO A 92 11.23 -1.38 -16.51
CA PRO A 92 9.89 -1.52 -17.11
C PRO A 92 8.81 -0.69 -16.41
N ASP A 93 8.94 -0.51 -15.09
CA ASP A 93 7.99 0.23 -14.26
C ASP A 93 8.36 1.73 -14.12
N CYS A 94 9.35 2.17 -14.89
CA CYS A 94 9.78 3.57 -14.95
C CYS A 94 9.27 4.25 -16.22
N THR A 95 8.57 5.37 -16.04
CA THR A 95 8.32 6.33 -17.11
C THR A 95 9.30 7.49 -16.98
N ALA A 96 10.12 7.73 -18.00
CA ALA A 96 11.05 8.85 -18.01
C ALA A 96 10.80 9.80 -19.19
N SER A 97 11.08 11.08 -18.97
CA SER A 97 11.04 12.13 -19.97
C SER A 97 12.20 13.10 -19.80
N TYR A 98 12.54 13.80 -20.88
CA TYR A 98 13.52 14.87 -20.87
C TYR A 98 12.96 16.09 -21.56
N GLU A 99 12.65 17.13 -20.79
CA GLU A 99 12.02 18.36 -21.27
C GLU A 99 12.71 19.57 -20.66
N GLU A 100 12.92 20.63 -21.46
CA GLU A 100 13.47 21.92 -21.00
C GLU A 100 14.80 21.82 -20.21
N GLY A 101 15.63 20.82 -20.49
CA GLY A 101 16.91 20.63 -19.78
C GLY A 101 16.79 19.85 -18.46
N ARG A 102 15.62 19.30 -18.17
CA ARG A 102 15.36 18.48 -16.98
C ARG A 102 14.94 17.08 -17.38
N PHE A 103 15.57 16.13 -16.73
CA PHE A 103 15.19 14.73 -16.77
C PHE A 103 14.20 14.46 -15.64
N GLN A 104 13.10 13.80 -15.94
CA GLN A 104 12.14 13.33 -14.94
C GLN A 104 11.96 11.82 -15.10
N ALA A 105 12.02 11.09 -14.00
CA ALA A 105 11.65 9.68 -13.92
C ALA A 105 10.56 9.48 -12.88
N TYR A 106 9.60 8.64 -13.21
CA TYR A 106 8.49 8.23 -12.36
C TYR A 106 8.48 6.70 -12.26
N PHE A 107 8.65 6.20 -11.05
CA PHE A 107 8.56 4.78 -10.71
C PHE A 107 7.24 4.51 -10.01
N ALA A 108 6.54 3.46 -10.41
CA ALA A 108 5.27 3.04 -9.80
C ALA A 108 5.32 1.56 -9.42
N GLN A 109 4.75 1.22 -8.26
CA GLN A 109 4.74 -0.14 -7.73
C GLN A 109 3.31 -0.63 -7.47
N PRO A 110 3.08 -1.96 -7.43
CA PRO A 110 1.74 -2.53 -7.24
C PRO A 110 1.02 -2.10 -5.96
N SER A 111 1.73 -1.76 -4.87
CA SER A 111 1.10 -1.21 -3.66
C SER A 111 0.55 0.21 -3.80
N GLY A 112 0.72 0.84 -4.97
CA GLY A 112 0.42 2.26 -5.20
C GLY A 112 1.55 3.19 -4.76
N ARG A 113 2.70 2.65 -4.31
CA ARG A 113 3.87 3.47 -3.97
C ARG A 113 4.54 3.96 -5.23
N SER A 114 4.88 5.24 -5.24
CA SER A 114 5.58 5.85 -6.35
C SER A 114 6.77 6.68 -5.91
N LEU A 115 7.70 6.93 -6.83
CA LEU A 115 8.85 7.79 -6.62
C LEU A 115 9.05 8.64 -7.86
N THR A 116 9.06 9.96 -7.69
CA THR A 116 9.42 10.91 -8.74
C THR A 116 10.83 11.44 -8.50
N VAL A 117 11.70 11.28 -9.50
CA VAL A 117 13.06 11.82 -9.50
C VAL A 117 13.16 12.88 -10.58
N GLN A 118 13.74 14.03 -10.24
CA GLN A 118 14.06 15.07 -11.22
C GLN A 118 15.55 15.41 -11.16
N LEU A 119 16.19 15.39 -12.32
CA LEU A 119 17.61 15.67 -12.49
C LEU A 119 17.81 16.80 -13.50
N SER A 120 18.85 17.59 -13.32
CA SER A 120 19.30 18.58 -14.30
C SER A 120 20.82 18.55 -14.46
N VAL A 121 21.31 19.15 -15.54
CA VAL A 121 22.76 19.30 -15.78
C VAL A 121 23.15 20.75 -15.56
N SER A 122 24.10 20.97 -14.66
CA SER A 122 24.72 22.27 -14.42
C SER A 122 25.41 22.79 -15.70
N PRO A 123 25.56 24.11 -15.89
CA PRO A 123 26.42 24.67 -16.94
C PRO A 123 27.87 24.14 -16.90
N GLU A 124 28.32 23.67 -15.74
CA GLU A 124 29.64 23.06 -15.53
C GLU A 124 29.69 21.56 -15.92
N GLY A 125 28.59 21.01 -16.46
CA GLY A 125 28.49 19.62 -16.90
C GLY A 125 28.23 18.60 -15.78
N GLN A 126 27.98 19.06 -14.55
CA GLN A 126 27.70 18.20 -13.41
C GLN A 126 26.22 17.85 -13.31
N LEU A 127 25.92 16.59 -13.00
CA LEU A 127 24.56 16.14 -12.70
C LEU A 127 24.11 16.68 -11.34
N LYS A 128 22.89 17.19 -11.28
CA LYS A 128 22.26 17.69 -10.06
C LYS A 128 20.91 17.02 -9.86
N ILE A 129 20.65 16.59 -8.62
CA ILE A 129 19.33 16.13 -8.20
C ILE A 129 18.50 17.35 -7.80
N GLU A 130 17.39 17.59 -8.48
CA GLU A 130 16.46 18.69 -8.16
C GLU A 130 15.37 18.25 -7.20
N SER A 131 14.86 17.03 -7.39
CA SER A 131 13.77 16.49 -6.59
C SER A 131 13.89 14.98 -6.44
N TRP A 132 13.52 14.50 -5.26
CA TRP A 132 13.42 13.08 -4.91
C TRP A 132 12.19 12.91 -4.02
N CYS A 133 11.03 12.70 -4.64
CA CYS A 133 9.74 12.75 -3.96
C CYS A 133 9.06 11.39 -4.00
N ALA A 134 9.06 10.71 -2.85
CA ALA A 134 8.22 9.54 -2.65
C ALA A 134 6.75 9.95 -2.55
N GLY A 135 5.90 9.26 -3.31
CA GLY A 135 4.47 9.49 -3.39
C GLY A 135 3.66 8.26 -3.01
N MET A 136 2.35 8.45 -3.09
CA MET A 136 1.40 7.35 -3.12
C MET A 136 0.33 7.71 -4.15
N GLU A 137 0.15 6.83 -5.11
CA GLU A 137 -0.98 6.88 -6.02
C GLU A 137 -2.18 6.30 -5.27
N TRP A 138 -3.10 7.19 -4.90
CA TRP A 138 -4.33 6.80 -4.26
C TRP A 138 -5.38 6.56 -5.35
N GLU A 139 -5.66 5.30 -5.65
CA GLU A 139 -6.88 4.96 -6.37
C GLU A 139 -8.07 5.15 -5.45
N GLU A 140 -8.97 6.05 -5.83
CA GLU A 140 -10.21 6.25 -5.10
C GLU A 140 -11.04 4.97 -5.19
N PRO A 141 -11.35 4.31 -4.06
CA PRO A 141 -12.06 3.05 -4.10
C PRO A 141 -13.42 3.28 -4.77
N SER A 142 -13.66 2.59 -5.89
CA SER A 142 -14.92 2.68 -6.62
C SER A 142 -16.05 2.06 -5.79
N GLY A 143 -16.70 2.86 -4.94
CA GLY A 143 -17.79 2.36 -4.12
C GLY A 143 -18.31 3.34 -3.08
N GLN A 144 -19.64 3.37 -2.96
CA GLN A 144 -20.41 4.10 -1.96
C GLN A 144 -19.83 3.89 -0.55
N TRP A 145 -19.15 4.91 -0.01
CA TRP A 145 -18.54 4.91 1.33
C TRP A 145 -19.57 4.86 2.48
N TRP A 146 -20.85 4.93 2.13
CA TRP A 146 -21.99 4.80 3.02
C TRP A 146 -23.08 4.01 2.27
N PRO A 147 -23.83 3.11 2.93
CA PRO A 147 -25.10 2.66 2.40
C PRO A 147 -26.07 3.85 2.48
N GLY A 148 -26.11 4.67 1.44
CA GLY A 148 -27.18 5.63 1.26
C GLY A 148 -28.53 4.90 1.20
N PRO A 149 -29.65 5.53 1.56
CA PRO A 149 -30.95 4.91 1.41
C PRO A 149 -31.10 4.48 -0.05
N SER A 150 -31.23 3.18 -0.27
CA SER A 150 -31.50 2.60 -1.58
C SER A 150 -32.77 3.27 -2.11
N SER A 151 -32.61 4.17 -3.08
CA SER A 151 -33.72 4.72 -3.83
C SER A 151 -34.29 3.56 -4.65
N ALA A 152 -35.23 2.83 -4.05
CA ALA A 152 -36.14 1.98 -4.79
C ALA A 152 -36.92 2.90 -5.72
N THR A 153 -36.52 2.96 -6.99
CA THR A 153 -37.32 3.53 -8.05
C THR A 153 -38.60 2.69 -8.23
N PRO A 154 -39.76 3.33 -8.42
CA PRO A 154 -41.06 2.67 -8.53
C PRO A 154 -41.21 1.83 -9.81
#